data_AF-A0A2V6VYV8-F1
#
_entry.id   AF-A0A2V6VYV8-F1
#
_cell.length_a   1.000
_cell.length_b   1.000
_cell.length_c   1.000
_cell.angle_alpha   90.00
_cell.angle_beta   90.00
_cell.angle_gamma   90.00
#
_symmetry.space_group_name_H-M   'P 1'
#
loop_
_entity.id
_entity.type
_entity.pdbx_description
1 polymer ?
#
loop_
_entity_poly.entity_id
_entity_poly.type
_entity_poly.pdbx_seq_one_letter_code
_entity_poly.pdbx_strand_id
1 'polypeptide(L)' 'MLIARFRVGDATRYGALEGKTVIEHAGTPWATFRRGRKRHSLHQVGSLKNPVVKL' A
#
# COMPACT_ATOMS: atom_id res chain seq x y z
N MET A 1 7.09 0.91 10.19
CA MET A 1 6.47 0.68 8.86
C MET A 1 4.98 0.95 8.99
N LEU A 2 4.38 1.78 8.12
CA LEU A 2 2.94 2.02 8.09
C LEU A 2 2.34 1.33 6.88
N ILE A 3 1.41 0.40 7.10
CA ILE A 3 0.77 -0.32 6.01
C ILE A 3 -0.43 0.49 5.50
N ALA A 4 -0.52 0.65 4.18
CA ALA A 4 -1.60 1.34 3.51
C ALA A 4 -2.39 0.38 2.61
N ARG A 5 -3.71 0.48 2.68
CA ARG A 5 -4.62 -0.07 1.68
C ARG A 5 -5.00 1.04 0.70
N PHE A 6 -4.79 0.81 -0.59
CA PHE A 6 -4.98 1.83 -1.62
C PHE A 6 -5.60 1.24 -2.89
N ARG A 7 -6.16 2.11 -3.73
CA ARG A 7 -6.79 1.75 -5.01
C ARG A 7 -5.88 2.17 -6.17
N VAL A 8 -5.66 1.27 -7.12
CA VAL A 8 -4.99 1.56 -8.41
C VAL A 8 -5.85 0.98 -9.52
N GLY A 9 -6.41 1.84 -10.37
CA GLY A 9 -7.49 1.45 -11.27
C GLY A 9 -8.64 0.81 -10.48
N ASP A 10 -9.09 -0.36 -10.92
CA ASP A 10 -10.14 -1.14 -10.25
C ASP A 10 -9.63 -2.20 -9.27
N ALA A 11 -8.35 -2.14 -8.91
CA ALA A 11 -7.74 -3.07 -7.96
C ALA A 11 -7.49 -2.43 -6.60
N THR A 12 -7.82 -3.16 -5.54
CA THR A 12 -7.38 -2.84 -4.17
C THR A 12 -6.03 -3.50 -3.95
N ARG A 13 -5.05 -2.72 -3.49
CA ARG A 13 -3.67 -3.16 -3.23
C ARG A 13 -3.28 -2.79 -1.80
N TYR A 14 -2.21 -3.43 -1.34
CA TYR A 14 -1.59 -3.16 -0.04
C TYR A 14 -0.13 -2.79 -0.25
N GLY A 15 0.39 -1.98 0.65
CA GLY A 15 1.77 -1.54 0.58
C GLY A 15 2.21 -0.84 1.85
N ALA A 16 3.45 -0.38 1.88
CA ALA A 16 3.98 0.40 2.98
C ALA A 16 4.15 1.86 2.55
N LEU A 17 3.72 2.79 3.41
CA LEU A 17 4.01 4.21 3.26
C LEU A 17 5.49 4.46 3.54
N GLU A 18 6.17 5.02 2.54
CA GLU A 18 7.55 5.50 2.60
C GLU A 18 7.56 6.95 2.10
N GLY A 19 7.62 7.90 3.03
CA GLY A 19 7.51 9.33 2.75
C GLY A 19 6.19 9.66 2.03
N LYS A 20 6.30 10.21 0.81
CA LYS A 20 5.16 10.59 -0.04
C LYS A 20 4.79 9.51 -1.07
N THR A 21 5.22 8.28 -0.85
CA THR A 21 4.97 7.15 -1.76
C THR A 21 4.46 5.93 -1.00
N VAL A 22 3.72 5.08 -1.70
CA VAL A 22 3.38 3.74 -1.25
C VAL A 22 4.18 2.73 -2.05
N ILE A 23 4.95 1.90 -1.36
CA ILE A 23 5.61 0.74 -1.96
C ILE A 23 4.62 -0.42 -1.96
N GLU A 24 4.17 -0.84 -3.14
CA GLU A 24 3.25 -1.98 -3.27
C GLU A 24 3.90 -3.25 -2.74
N HIS A 25 3.14 -4.02 -1.99
CA HIS A 25 3.54 -5.33 -1.50
C HIS A 25 2.67 -6.41 -2.15
N ALA A 26 3.28 -7.56 -2.40
CA ALA A 26 2.54 -8.75 -2.81
C ALA A 26 1.76 -9.30 -1.61
N GLY A 27 0.51 -9.70 -1.84
CA GLY A 27 -0.40 -10.27 -0.85
C GLY A 27 -1.08 -9.24 0.03
N THR A 28 -1.38 -9.62 1.28
CA THR A 28 -2.13 -8.81 2.24
C THR A 28 -1.38 -8.74 3.57
N PRO A 29 -1.67 -7.74 4.42
CA PRO A 29 -0.99 -7.56 5.71
C PRO A 29 -1.19 -8.72 6.69
N TRP A 30 -2.24 -9.52 6.48
CA TRP A 30 -2.61 -10.65 7.34
C TRP A 30 -2.11 -12.00 6.80
N ALA A 31 -1.40 -11.99 5.67
CA ALA A 31 -0.85 -13.17 5.02
C ALA A 31 0.60 -12.88 4.57
N THR A 32 1.06 -13.54 3.50
CA THR A 32 2.35 -13.24 2.89
C THR A 32 2.39 -11.78 2.43
N PHE A 33 3.12 -10.93 3.14
CA PHE A 33 3.24 -9.49 2.87
C PHE A 33 4.67 -9.14 2.45
N ARG A 34 4.98 -9.32 1.17
CA ARG A 34 6.36 -9.15 0.66
C ARG A 34 6.51 -7.87 -0.13
N ARG A 35 7.53 -7.08 0.20
CA ARG A 35 7.86 -5.83 -0.51
C ARG A 35 8.01 -6.08 -2.01
N GLY A 36 7.20 -5.39 -2.79
CA GLY A 36 7.27 -5.39 -4.24
C GLY A 36 8.22 -4.32 -4.77
N ARG A 37 8.29 -4.22 -6.10
CA ARG A 37 9.10 -3.22 -6.81
C ARG A 37 8.31 -1.97 -7.23
N LYS A 38 6.98 -2.06 -7.26
CA LYS A 38 6.12 -0.98 -7.77
C LYS A 38 5.92 0.09 -6.70
N ARG A 39 6.11 1.34 -7.08
CA ARG A 39 5.92 2.52 -6.23
C ARG A 39 4.79 3.35 -6.78
N HIS A 40 3.95 3.86 -5.90
CA HIS A 40 2.85 4.75 -6.27
C HIS A 40 2.98 6.06 -5.52
N SER A 41 2.89 7.18 -6.22
CA SER A 41 2.79 8.48 -5.57
C SER A 41 1.45 8.58 -4.86
N LEU A 42 1.40 9.21 -3.67
CA LEU A 42 0.14 9.44 -2.97
C LEU A 42 -0.88 10.24 -3.81
N HIS A 43 -0.41 11.04 -4.76
CA HIS A 43 -1.28 11.76 -5.70
C HIS A 43 -1.93 10.85 -6.76
N GLN A 44 -1.33 9.70 -7.06
CA GLN A 44 -1.82 8.75 -8.07
C GLN A 44 -2.77 7.71 -7.48
N VAL A 45 -2.62 7.41 -6.19
CA VAL A 45 -3.49 6.45 -5.51
C VAL A 45 -4.75 7.16 -5.03
N GLY A 46 -5.87 6.87 -5.69
CA GLY A 46 -7.09 7.67 -5.55
C GLY A 46 -7.54 7.90 -4.10
N SER A 47 -7.66 6.83 -3.28
CA SER A 47 -7.98 6.97 -1.86
C SER A 47 -7.24 5.94 -1.02
N LEU A 48 -6.52 6.42 0.00
CA LEU A 48 -5.99 5.61 1.09
C LEU A 48 -7.11 5.38 2.08
N LYS A 49 -7.75 4.21 2.04
CA LYS A 49 -8.81 3.88 3.00
C LYS A 49 -8.18 3.30 4.26
N ASN A 50 -7.81 4.20 5.18
CA ASN A 50 -7.17 3.98 6.48
C ASN A 50 -5.78 3.30 6.42
N PRO A 51 -4.76 3.85 7.09
CA PRO A 51 -3.55 3.09 7.39
C PRO A 51 -3.94 1.92 8.31
N VAL A 52 -3.71 0.70 7.85
CA VAL A 52 -4.03 -0.51 8.60
C VAL A 52 -2.84 -0.78 9.52
N VAL A 53 -3.01 -0.45 10.80
CA VAL A 53 -2.29 -0.92 12.01
C VAL A 53 -0.77 -1.13 11.92
N LYS A 54 -0.05 -0.52 12.87
CA LYS A 54 1.37 -0.76 13.13
C LYS A 54 1.52 -2.14 13.80
N LEU A 55 2.09 -3.12 13.08
CA LEU A 55 2.67 -4.31 13.71
C LEU A 55 4.00 -3.93 14.39
#